data_AF-A0A8S9LQ82-F1
#
_entry.id   AF-A0A8S9LQ82-F1
#
_cell.length_a   1.000
_cell.length_b   1.000
_cell.length_c   1.000
_cell.angle_alpha   90.00
_cell.angle_beta   90.00
_cell.angle_gamma   90.00
#
_symmetry.space_group_name_H-M   'P 1'
#
loop_
_entity.id
_entity.type
_entity.pdbx_description
1 polymer ?
#
loop_
_entity_poly.entity_id
_entity_poly.type
_entity_poly.pdbx_seq_one_letter_code
_entity_poly.pdbx_strand_id
1 'polypeptide(L)'
;MKQIITLRGDTLTIVLCVTNKGVSPISIKGCSLVSYLTVSTPEATYAVGLEGSDFVETTPFLPRFGLVQGEEEDKYGLSGEEESNYKQLSEEMSRIYTLAPSSFTIIDRGRRNSVVVGREGFEEVYMYSPGSKLESYTKSAYVCIGPSSLLNPISLDPGCVWRGVLHLHNPNS
;
A
#
# COMPACT_ATOMS: atom_id res chain seq x y z
N MET A 1 -17.43 -12.00 -0.83
CA MET A 1 -16.32 -11.29 -0.16
C MET A 1 -16.76 -10.94 1.25
N LYS A 2 -15.86 -11.01 2.23
CA LYS A 2 -16.10 -10.58 3.62
C LYS A 2 -14.93 -9.70 4.05
N GLN A 3 -15.23 -8.54 4.63
CA GLN A 3 -14.23 -7.65 5.24
C GLN A 3 -14.46 -7.61 6.75
N ILE A 4 -13.39 -7.63 7.53
CA ILE A 4 -13.43 -7.52 8.99
C ILE A 4 -12.46 -6.40 9.37
N ILE A 5 -12.96 -5.41 10.12
CA ILE A 5 -12.17 -4.28 10.60
C ILE A 5 -12.15 -4.37 12.12
N THR A 6 -10.97 -4.30 12.72
CA THR A 6 -10.79 -4.38 14.17
C THR A 6 -9.85 -3.28 14.62
N LEU A 7 -10.31 -2.47 15.55
CA LEU A 7 -9.48 -1.49 16.26
C LEU A 7 -9.26 -2.01 17.69
N ARG A 8 -8.01 -2.26 18.06
CA ARG A 8 -7.64 -2.73 19.39
C ARG A 8 -6.41 -1.97 19.86
N GLY A 9 -6.58 -1.18 20.93
CA GLY A 9 -5.52 -0.30 21.43
C GLY A 9 -5.06 0.66 20.34
N ASP A 10 -3.79 0.56 20.00
CA ASP A 10 -3.05 1.36 19.01
C ASP A 10 -2.97 0.70 17.62
N THR A 11 -3.66 -0.43 17.42
CA THR A 11 -3.59 -1.22 16.20
C THR A 11 -4.94 -1.29 15.48
N LEU A 12 -4.96 -0.85 14.23
CA LEU A 12 -6.03 -1.09 13.26
C LEU A 12 -5.67 -2.30 12.40
N THR A 13 -6.55 -3.30 12.37
CA THR A 13 -6.41 -4.49 11.53
C THR A 13 -7.58 -4.56 10.55
N ILE A 14 -7.26 -4.76 9.28
CA ILE A 14 -8.23 -4.94 8.19
C ILE A 14 -7.96 -6.30 7.54
N VAL A 15 -8.95 -7.19 7.59
CA VAL A 15 -8.90 -8.53 7.00
C VAL A 15 -9.88 -8.59 5.83
N LEU A 16 -9.40 -9.07 4.69
CA LEU A 16 -10.21 -9.37 3.51
C LEU A 16 -10.21 -10.88 3.27
N CYS A 17 -11.40 -11.49 3.24
CA CYS A 17 -11.59 -12.88 2.88
C CYS A 17 -12.39 -12.97 1.57
N VAL A 18 -11.85 -13.72 0.61
CA VAL A 18 -12.52 -14.04 -0.66
C VAL A 18 -12.72 -15.54 -0.74
N THR A 19 -13.94 -15.97 -1.00
CA THR A 19 -14.30 -17.38 -1.15
C THR A 19 -14.77 -17.61 -2.57
N ASN A 20 -14.17 -18.56 -3.28
CA ASN A 20 -14.69 -19.02 -4.56
C ASN A 20 -15.82 -20.02 -4.31
N LYS A 21 -17.06 -19.57 -4.43
CA LYS A 21 -18.25 -20.43 -4.33
C LYS A 21 -18.66 -21.07 -5.67
N GLY A 22 -17.91 -20.79 -6.73
CA GLY A 22 -18.15 -21.35 -8.06
C GLY A 22 -17.61 -22.77 -8.19
N VAL A 23 -17.72 -23.30 -9.40
CA VAL A 23 -17.28 -24.65 -9.77
C VAL A 23 -16.00 -24.66 -10.62
N SER A 24 -15.47 -23.49 -10.97
CA SER A 24 -14.22 -23.30 -11.71
C SER A 24 -13.25 -22.40 -10.95
N PRO A 25 -11.92 -22.55 -11.14
CA PRO A 25 -10.94 -21.62 -10.59
C PRO A 25 -11.21 -20.18 -11.03
N ILE A 26 -10.89 -19.22 -10.17
CA ILE A 26 -10.95 -17.79 -10.48
C ILE A 26 -9.58 -17.15 -10.29
N SER A 27 -9.30 -16.10 -11.06
CA SER A 27 -8.10 -15.26 -10.91
C SER A 27 -8.53 -13.87 -10.47
N ILE A 28 -8.10 -13.45 -9.28
CA ILE A 28 -8.41 -12.14 -8.72
C ILE A 28 -7.25 -11.21 -9.10
N LYS A 29 -7.55 -10.27 -9.99
CA LYS A 29 -6.62 -9.22 -10.43
C LYS A 29 -6.84 -7.94 -9.63
N GLY A 30 -5.78 -7.18 -9.39
CA GLY A 30 -5.88 -5.84 -8.80
C GLY A 30 -6.32 -5.84 -7.33
N CYS A 31 -6.15 -6.94 -6.60
CA CYS A 31 -6.60 -7.02 -5.22
C CYS A 31 -5.67 -6.17 -4.33
N SER A 32 -6.22 -5.25 -3.55
CA SER A 32 -5.41 -4.41 -2.66
C SER A 32 -6.16 -3.97 -1.41
N LEU A 33 -5.41 -3.74 -0.33
CA LEU A 33 -5.88 -3.12 0.91
C LEU A 33 -5.03 -1.88 1.18
N VAL A 34 -5.23 -0.83 0.39
CA VAL A 34 -4.46 0.42 0.55
C VAL A 34 -5.13 1.37 1.52
N SER A 35 -4.35 1.92 2.44
CA SER A 35 -4.79 2.95 3.39
C SER A 35 -4.16 4.30 3.07
N TYR A 36 -4.95 5.36 3.23
CA TYR A 36 -4.49 6.75 3.15
C TYR A 36 -3.99 7.18 4.53
N LEU A 37 -2.67 7.26 4.68
CA LEU A 37 -2.04 7.73 5.92
C LEU A 37 -1.89 9.24 5.86
N THR A 38 -2.50 9.93 6.83
CA THR A 38 -2.34 11.38 6.95
C THR A 38 -0.98 11.72 7.53
N VAL A 39 -0.23 12.57 6.85
CA VAL A 39 1.12 13.01 7.24
C VAL A 39 1.19 14.54 7.34
N SER A 40 2.27 15.10 7.91
CA SER A 40 2.50 16.55 7.90
C SER A 40 2.76 17.03 6.48
N THR A 41 3.80 16.47 5.85
CA THR A 41 4.18 16.72 4.46
C THR A 41 4.94 15.50 3.91
N PRO A 42 4.95 15.27 2.58
CA PRO A 42 5.71 14.19 1.98
C PRO A 42 7.23 14.30 2.22
N GLU A 43 7.78 15.51 2.33
CA GLU A 43 9.22 15.77 2.57
C GLU A 43 9.66 15.30 3.97
N ALA A 44 8.76 15.40 4.94
CA ALA A 44 9.00 14.94 6.31
C ALA A 44 8.64 13.46 6.51
N THR A 45 8.20 12.76 5.45
CA THR A 45 7.73 11.38 5.51
C THR A 45 8.73 10.42 4.88
N TYR A 46 8.99 9.32 5.58
CA TYR A 46 9.97 8.30 5.21
C TYR A 46 9.36 6.90 5.39
N ALA A 47 9.60 6.01 4.43
CA ALA A 47 9.44 4.58 4.64
C ALA A 47 10.77 3.96 5.04
N VAL A 48 10.80 3.12 6.07
CA VAL A 48 12.01 2.52 6.63
C VAL A 48 11.84 1.01 6.72
N GLY A 49 12.90 0.28 6.33
CA GLY A 49 12.93 -1.18 6.30
C GLY A 49 12.53 -1.78 4.96
N LEU A 50 12.64 -1.04 3.87
CA LEU A 50 12.45 -1.56 2.50
C LEU A 50 13.77 -1.91 1.79
N GLU A 51 14.92 -1.73 2.44
CA GLU A 51 16.22 -2.10 1.87
C GLU A 51 16.25 -3.55 1.38
N GLY A 52 16.77 -3.76 0.17
CA GLY A 52 16.79 -5.06 -0.49
C GLY A 52 15.45 -5.50 -1.09
N SER A 53 14.41 -4.66 -1.00
CA SER A 53 13.13 -4.93 -1.69
C SER A 53 13.22 -4.52 -3.14
N ASP A 54 12.78 -5.40 -4.03
CA ASP A 54 12.57 -5.06 -5.43
C ASP A 54 11.38 -4.11 -5.57
N PHE A 55 11.40 -3.24 -6.57
CA PHE A 55 10.27 -2.40 -6.92
C PHE A 55 10.05 -2.30 -8.42
N VAL A 56 8.80 -2.07 -8.80
CA VAL A 56 8.39 -1.69 -10.15
C VAL A 56 7.62 -0.38 -10.06
N GLU A 57 8.05 0.63 -10.81
CA GLU A 57 7.28 1.86 -10.98
C GLU A 57 6.00 1.59 -11.78
N THR A 58 4.90 2.21 -11.40
CA THR A 58 3.60 1.98 -12.04
C THR A 58 2.80 3.27 -12.07
N THR A 59 1.78 3.35 -12.91
CA THR A 59 0.82 4.46 -12.87
C THR A 59 -0.03 4.37 -11.59
N PRO A 60 -0.37 5.51 -10.94
CA PRO A 60 -1.22 5.46 -9.77
C PRO A 60 -2.62 4.95 -10.13
N PHE A 61 -3.01 3.78 -9.61
CA PHE A 61 -4.35 3.19 -9.84
C PHE A 61 -5.41 3.67 -8.84
N LEU A 62 -4.99 4.34 -7.75
CA LEU A 62 -5.90 4.89 -6.76
C LEU A 62 -6.44 6.25 -7.23
N PRO A 63 -7.72 6.56 -6.95
CA PRO A 63 -8.26 7.87 -7.29
C PRO A 63 -7.46 8.96 -6.57
N ARG A 64 -6.83 9.84 -7.35
CA ARG A 64 -6.27 11.09 -6.82
C ARG A 64 -7.45 11.94 -6.37
N PHE A 65 -7.60 12.17 -5.06
CA PHE A 65 -8.61 13.08 -4.53
C PHE A 65 -8.49 14.44 -5.25
N GLY A 66 -9.48 14.81 -6.07
CA GLY A 66 -9.50 16.06 -6.81
C GLY A 66 -9.06 16.01 -8.29
N LEU A 67 -8.72 14.84 -8.86
CA LEU A 67 -8.37 14.70 -10.28
C LEU A 67 -9.20 13.60 -10.95
N VAL A 68 -9.70 13.87 -12.16
CA VAL A 68 -10.33 12.87 -13.03
C VAL A 68 -9.22 12.03 -13.65
N GLN A 69 -9.19 10.72 -13.36
CA GLN A 69 -8.30 9.80 -14.06
C GLN A 69 -8.89 9.49 -15.43
N GLY A 70 -8.10 9.72 -16.49
CA GLY A 70 -8.34 9.07 -17.78
C GLY A 70 -7.99 7.59 -17.68
N GLU A 71 -8.52 6.78 -18.58
CA GLU A 71 -8.13 5.38 -18.76
C GLU A 71 -6.67 5.34 -19.27
N GLU A 72 -5.70 5.49 -18.38
CA GLU A 72 -4.30 5.23 -18.68
C GLU A 72 -4.06 3.73 -18.50
N GLU A 73 -3.62 3.05 -19.57
CA GLU A 73 -3.15 1.66 -19.48
C GLU A 73 -2.04 1.54 -18.43
N ASP A 74 -2.04 0.45 -17.65
CA ASP A 74 -1.00 0.14 -16.67
C ASP A 74 0.38 0.15 -17.35
N LYS A 75 1.13 1.24 -17.18
CA LYS A 75 2.51 1.33 -17.66
C LYS A 75 3.44 0.97 -16.51
N TYR A 76 4.01 -0.23 -16.58
CA TYR A 76 5.15 -0.59 -15.76
C TYR A 76 6.37 0.21 -16.24
N GLY A 77 6.91 1.02 -15.34
CA GLY A 77 8.08 1.86 -15.53
C GLY A 77 9.37 1.14 -15.19
N LEU A 78 10.34 1.89 -14.68
CA LEU A 78 11.63 1.34 -14.24
C LEU A 78 11.43 0.34 -13.10
N SER A 79 12.23 -0.73 -13.12
CA SER A 79 12.39 -1.65 -12.00
C SER A 79 13.77 -1.46 -11.38
N GLY A 80 13.88 -1.78 -10.09
CA GLY A 80 15.13 -1.70 -9.35
C GLY A 80 14.99 -2.31 -7.96
N GLU A 81 16.04 -2.18 -7.16
CA GLU A 81 16.07 -2.61 -5.76
C GLU A 81 16.23 -1.37 -4.88
N GLU A 82 15.59 -1.34 -3.71
CA GLU A 82 15.83 -0.27 -2.75
C GLU A 82 17.19 -0.46 -2.07
N GLU A 83 18.15 0.37 -2.45
CA GLU A 83 19.52 0.35 -1.93
C GLU A 83 19.66 1.01 -0.55
N SER A 84 18.67 1.84 -0.16
CA SER A 84 18.72 2.63 1.07
C SER A 84 17.81 2.05 2.14
N ASN A 85 18.25 2.14 3.40
CA ASN A 85 17.44 1.76 4.55
C ASN A 85 16.20 2.62 4.78
N TYR A 86 16.16 3.81 4.17
CA TYR A 86 14.98 4.67 4.11
C TYR A 86 14.69 5.16 2.70
N LYS A 87 13.40 5.27 2.39
CA LYS A 87 12.86 5.92 1.21
C LYS A 87 12.13 7.19 1.62
N GLN A 88 12.66 8.35 1.24
CA GLN A 88 11.98 9.63 1.41
C GLN A 88 10.85 9.77 0.39
N LEU A 89 9.68 10.25 0.83
CA LEU A 89 8.47 10.30 0.01
C LEU A 89 8.19 11.70 -0.58
N SER A 90 9.23 12.53 -0.77
CA SER A 90 9.09 13.94 -1.19
C SER A 90 8.66 14.13 -2.65
N GLU A 91 9.06 13.24 -3.54
CA GLU A 91 8.68 13.27 -4.96
C GLU A 91 7.39 12.49 -5.21
N GLU A 92 6.69 12.82 -6.30
CA GLU A 92 5.59 11.98 -6.77
C GLU A 92 6.14 10.61 -7.17
N MET A 93 5.58 9.55 -6.59
CA MET A 93 5.98 8.19 -6.89
C MET A 93 4.81 7.23 -6.72
N SER A 94 4.84 6.16 -7.50
CA SER A 94 3.89 5.06 -7.47
C SER A 94 4.66 3.78 -7.74
N ARG A 95 4.80 2.95 -6.71
CA ARG A 95 5.65 1.75 -6.74
C ARG A 95 4.92 0.54 -6.19
N ILE A 96 5.20 -0.58 -6.82
CA ILE A 96 4.85 -1.91 -6.33
C ILE A 96 6.15 -2.53 -5.84
N TYR A 97 6.26 -2.74 -4.53
CA TYR A 97 7.37 -3.45 -3.93
C TYR A 97 7.09 -4.95 -3.91
N THR A 98 8.07 -5.72 -4.36
CA THR A 98 8.15 -7.18 -4.26
C THR A 98 9.29 -7.55 -3.31
N LEU A 99 9.24 -8.74 -2.72
CA LEU A 99 10.21 -9.19 -1.72
C LEU A 99 10.35 -8.28 -0.47
N ALA A 100 9.44 -7.32 -0.29
CA ALA A 100 9.39 -6.48 0.91
C ALA A 100 9.24 -7.33 2.18
N PRO A 101 9.69 -6.89 3.35
CA PRO A 101 9.41 -7.60 4.59
C PRO A 101 7.90 -7.66 4.88
N SER A 102 7.51 -8.56 5.78
CA SER A 102 6.14 -8.68 6.27
C SER A 102 5.67 -7.44 7.05
N SER A 103 6.62 -6.62 7.54
CA SER A 103 6.31 -5.32 8.12
C SER A 103 7.44 -4.32 7.89
N PHE A 104 7.07 -3.05 7.69
CA PHE A 104 7.98 -1.92 7.60
C PHE A 104 7.35 -0.69 8.28
N THR A 105 8.10 0.40 8.44
CA THR A 105 7.62 1.56 9.21
C THR A 105 7.52 2.80 8.35
N ILE A 106 6.42 3.53 8.50
CA ILE A 106 6.28 4.90 7.99
C ILE A 106 6.54 5.86 9.14
N ILE A 107 7.48 6.78 8.94
CA ILE A 107 7.84 7.80 9.90
C ILE A 107 7.45 9.15 9.33
N ASP A 108 6.66 9.89 10.11
CA ASP A 108 6.37 11.31 9.87
C ASP A 108 7.11 12.14 10.92
N ARG A 109 8.23 12.74 10.51
CA ARG A 109 9.04 13.58 11.39
C ARG A 109 8.35 14.89 11.77
N GLY A 110 7.49 15.43 10.91
CA GLY A 110 6.80 16.69 11.20
C GLY A 110 5.72 16.52 12.27
N ARG A 111 5.06 15.36 12.31
CA ARG A 111 4.15 14.98 13.40
C ARG A 111 4.82 14.29 14.58
N ARG A 112 6.12 13.97 14.47
CA ARG A 112 6.84 13.10 15.42
C ARG A 112 6.09 11.80 15.68
N ASN A 113 5.56 11.21 14.62
CA ASN A 113 4.73 10.02 14.68
C ASN A 113 5.27 8.94 13.75
N SER A 114 4.88 7.70 13.99
CA SER A 114 5.19 6.58 13.12
C SER A 114 4.03 5.58 13.07
N VAL A 115 3.97 4.81 11.99
CA VAL A 115 3.02 3.72 11.82
C VAL A 115 3.77 2.52 11.26
N VAL A 116 3.71 1.40 11.97
CA VAL A 116 4.17 0.11 11.45
C VAL A 116 3.08 -0.45 10.54
N VAL A 117 3.45 -0.71 9.29
CA VAL A 117 2.60 -1.33 8.28
C VAL A 117 2.97 -2.80 8.21
N GLY A 118 2.06 -3.67 8.66
CA GLY A 118 2.21 -5.13 8.60
C GLY A 118 1.26 -5.75 7.59
N ARG A 119 1.66 -6.89 6.99
CA ARG A 119 0.85 -7.62 6.01
C ARG A 119 0.85 -9.13 6.22
N GLU A 120 -0.25 -9.77 5.84
CA GLU A 120 -0.35 -11.23 5.66
C GLU A 120 -1.10 -11.54 4.36
N GLY A 121 -0.76 -12.65 3.69
CA GLY A 121 -1.53 -13.18 2.56
C GLY A 121 -1.38 -12.45 1.22
N PHE A 122 -0.57 -11.38 1.17
CA PHE A 122 -0.15 -10.69 -0.04
C PHE A 122 1.36 -10.77 -0.17
N GLU A 123 1.88 -10.83 -1.39
CA GLU A 123 3.33 -10.85 -1.65
C GLU A 123 3.87 -9.45 -2.00
N GLU A 124 2.99 -8.55 -2.44
CA GLU A 124 3.35 -7.23 -2.93
C GLU A 124 2.85 -6.15 -1.98
N VAL A 125 3.53 -5.00 -2.00
CA VAL A 125 3.10 -3.78 -1.31
C VAL A 125 3.03 -2.65 -2.30
N TYR A 126 1.87 -2.00 -2.39
CA TYR A 126 1.76 -0.77 -3.13
C TYR A 126 2.07 0.44 -2.24
N MET A 127 2.82 1.38 -2.78
CA MET A 127 3.15 2.64 -2.15
C MET A 127 3.04 3.78 -3.15
N TYR A 128 2.28 4.80 -2.76
CA TYR A 128 2.11 6.03 -3.52
C TYR A 128 2.35 7.25 -2.66
N SER A 129 3.14 8.17 -3.18
CA SER A 129 3.26 9.54 -2.68
C SER A 129 2.85 10.51 -3.78
N PRO A 130 1.98 11.49 -3.50
CA PRO A 130 1.70 12.57 -4.44
C PRO A 130 2.84 13.59 -4.55
N GLY A 131 3.86 13.50 -3.69
CA GLY A 131 4.93 14.50 -3.57
C GLY A 131 4.47 15.88 -3.09
N SER A 132 5.39 16.83 -2.98
CA SER A 132 5.10 18.21 -2.53
C SER A 132 4.30 19.03 -3.54
N LYS A 133 4.35 18.64 -4.81
CA LYS A 133 3.86 19.47 -5.94
C LYS A 133 2.34 19.54 -6.03
N LEU A 134 1.62 18.79 -5.18
CA LEU A 134 0.17 18.84 -5.11
C LEU A 134 -0.30 20.09 -4.34
N GLU A 135 -0.16 21.27 -4.95
CA GLU A 135 -0.82 22.50 -4.49
C GLU A 135 -2.33 22.42 -4.78
N SER A 136 -3.13 21.71 -3.98
CA SER A 136 -4.57 22.04 -3.88
C SER A 136 -5.34 21.29 -2.78
N TYR A 137 -6.01 22.11 -1.96
CA TYR A 137 -7.32 21.90 -1.32
C TYR A 137 -7.52 20.88 -0.19
N THR A 138 -6.52 20.12 0.23
CA THR A 138 -6.66 19.29 1.45
C THR A 138 -5.91 19.91 2.63
N LYS A 139 -6.57 20.04 3.79
CA LYS A 139 -5.97 20.53 5.04
C LYS A 139 -4.85 19.61 5.59
N SER A 140 -4.49 18.53 4.88
CA SER A 140 -3.47 17.58 5.31
C SER A 140 -2.88 16.82 4.11
N ALA A 141 -1.55 16.67 4.08
CA ALA A 141 -0.87 15.79 3.15
C ALA A 141 -1.15 14.31 3.47
N TYR A 142 -1.00 13.44 2.47
CA TYR A 142 -1.19 12.00 2.62
C TYR A 142 -0.19 11.20 1.79
N VAL A 143 -0.02 9.94 2.18
CA VAL A 143 0.60 8.89 1.37
C VAL A 143 -0.30 7.66 1.39
N CYS A 144 -0.30 6.87 0.32
CA CYS A 144 -1.15 5.68 0.21
C CYS A 144 -0.28 4.44 0.27
N ILE A 145 -0.51 3.60 1.27
CA ILE A 145 0.31 2.41 1.50
C ILE A 145 -0.57 1.23 1.88
N GLY A 146 -0.25 0.06 1.33
CA GLY A 146 -0.84 -1.18 1.80
C GLY A 146 -0.47 -2.38 0.93
N PRO A 147 -0.78 -3.59 1.40
CA PRO A 147 -0.52 -4.80 0.66
C PRO A 147 -1.42 -4.89 -0.59
N SER A 148 -0.88 -5.51 -1.64
CA SER A 148 -1.53 -5.60 -2.94
C SER A 148 -1.13 -6.86 -3.73
N SER A 149 -1.85 -7.10 -4.81
CA SER A 149 -1.64 -8.14 -5.82
C SER A 149 -2.03 -7.52 -7.16
N LEU A 150 -1.09 -6.72 -7.69
CA LEU A 150 -1.20 -5.96 -8.94
C LEU A 150 -0.38 -6.60 -10.05
N LEU A 151 0.82 -7.12 -9.74
CA LEU A 151 1.67 -7.80 -10.73
C LEU A 151 1.22 -9.25 -10.91
N ASN A 152 0.99 -9.96 -9.80
CA ASN A 152 0.67 -11.39 -9.78
C ASN A 152 -0.75 -11.60 -9.27
N PRO A 153 -1.72 -12.00 -10.13
CA PRO A 153 -3.08 -12.28 -9.70
C PRO A 153 -3.18 -13.46 -8.73
N ILE A 154 -4.12 -13.39 -7.80
CA ILE A 154 -4.41 -14.47 -6.86
C ILE A 154 -5.26 -15.53 -7.54
N SER A 155 -4.73 -16.75 -7.70
CA SER A 155 -5.48 -17.92 -8.16
C SER A 155 -6.24 -18.58 -7.01
N LEU A 156 -7.54 -18.82 -7.19
CA LEU A 156 -8.39 -19.41 -6.17
C LEU A 156 -9.29 -20.52 -6.75
N ASP A 157 -9.02 -21.76 -6.32
CA ASP A 157 -9.79 -22.94 -6.74
C ASP A 157 -11.22 -22.97 -6.18
N PRO A 158 -12.14 -23.76 -6.79
CA PRO A 158 -13.49 -23.96 -6.28
C PRO A 158 -13.52 -24.39 -4.81
N GLY A 159 -14.32 -23.70 -3.99
CA GLY A 159 -14.46 -23.97 -2.57
C GLY A 159 -13.36 -23.38 -1.67
N CYS A 160 -12.25 -22.91 -2.24
CA CYS A 160 -11.15 -22.34 -1.47
C CYS A 160 -11.46 -20.91 -0.97
N VAL A 161 -10.74 -20.52 0.09
CA VAL A 161 -10.78 -19.18 0.67
C VAL A 161 -9.38 -18.59 0.65
N TRP A 162 -9.25 -17.40 0.07
CA TRP A 162 -8.06 -16.57 0.21
C TRP A 162 -8.30 -15.50 1.28
N ARG A 163 -7.24 -15.18 2.04
CA ARG A 163 -7.26 -14.22 3.15
C ARG A 163 -6.05 -13.29 3.03
N GLY A 164 -6.31 -11.99 2.89
CA GLY A 164 -5.31 -10.93 2.95
C GLY A 164 -5.54 -10.02 4.17
N VAL A 165 -4.46 -9.50 4.75
CA VAL A 165 -4.52 -8.69 5.97
C VAL A 165 -3.59 -7.48 5.87
N LEU A 166 -4.09 -6.33 6.34
CA LEU A 166 -3.30 -5.14 6.66
C LEU A 166 -3.37 -4.88 8.17
N HIS A 167 -2.21 -4.65 8.78
CA HIS A 167 -2.06 -4.12 10.14
C HIS A 167 -1.44 -2.73 10.08
N LEU A 168 -2.05 -1.78 10.78
CA LEU A 168 -1.51 -0.44 11.01
C LEU A 168 -1.40 -0.24 12.52
N HIS A 169 -0.17 -0.19 13.02
CA HIS A 169 0.13 -0.04 14.44
C HIS A 169 0.85 1.28 14.69
N ASN A 170 0.30 2.13 15.55
CA ASN A 170 0.96 3.38 15.96
C ASN A 170 1.60 3.21 17.34
N PRO A 171 2.93 3.03 17.45
CA PRO A 171 3.60 2.83 18.74
C PRO A 171 3.63 4.09 19.64
N ASN A 172 3.18 5.25 19.15
CA ASN A 172 3.21 6.53 19.88
C ASN A 172 1.82 6.96 20.40
N SER A 173 0.80 6.10 20.30
CA SER A 173 -0.57 6.36 20.78
C SER A 173 -0.71 6.24 22.29
#